data_AF-A0A7S0MKW7-F1
#
_entry.id   AF-A0A7S0MKW7-F1
#
_cell.length_a   1.000
_cell.length_b   1.000
_cell.length_c   1.000
_cell.angle_alpha   90.00
_cell.angle_beta   90.00
_cell.angle_gamma   90.00
#
_symmetry.space_group_name_H-M   'P 1'
#
loop_
_entity.id
_entity.type
_entity.pdbx_description
1 polymer ?
#
loop_
_entity_poly.entity_id
_entity_poly.type
_entity_poly.pdbx_seq_one_letter_code
_entity_poly.pdbx_strand_id
1 'polypeptide(L)'
;EEFGHLLHNSVRFIKFLCLMILFTHICSCLWYLTIEWAACQVPDGFQGPYVSCGCGPDQKCEDWNWLIKYSGGREAYDLTVQNRSHYLISLYYTVVTLTTLGYGDITPSNDLEFAFSTVLSLLGAIMFSFLISSISSVVSQGNAVENAVAARAAELSDLCTLRGLPKSLRVRARAHLSYTLG
;
A
#
# COMPACT_ATOMS: atom_id res chain seq x y z
N GLU A 1 19.42 -0.30 28.13
CA GLU A 1 18.92 -1.31 27.17
C GLU A 1 17.66 -0.85 26.43
N GLU A 2 16.70 -0.23 27.12
CA GLU A 2 15.42 0.25 26.54
C GLU A 2 15.57 1.20 25.33
N PHE A 3 16.48 2.17 25.38
CA PHE A 3 16.78 3.08 24.27
C PHE A 3 17.29 2.36 23.01
N GLY A 4 18.07 1.28 23.17
CA GLY A 4 18.59 0.48 22.05
C GLY A 4 17.49 -0.32 21.36
N HIS A 5 16.52 -0.83 22.13
CA HIS A 5 15.36 -1.55 21.61
C HIS A 5 14.42 -0.63 20.81
N LEU A 6 14.16 0.57 21.31
CA LEU A 6 13.37 1.59 20.60
C LEU A 6 14.03 2.01 19.28
N LEU A 7 15.35 2.21 19.28
CA LEU A 7 16.12 2.52 18.07
C LEU A 7 16.06 1.38 17.04
N HIS A 8 16.23 0.14 17.47
CA HIS A 8 16.16 -1.03 16.59
C HIS A 8 14.82 -1.14 15.87
N ASN A 9 13.71 -0.97 16.60
CA ASN A 9 12.37 -1.11 16.04
C ASN A 9 11.98 0.08 15.16
N SER A 10 12.41 1.28 15.52
CA SER A 10 12.28 2.46 14.67
C SER A 10 13.03 2.30 13.35
N VAL A 11 14.26 1.76 13.38
CA VAL A 11 15.05 1.48 12.16
C VAL A 11 14.37 0.41 11.28
N ARG A 12 13.78 -0.63 11.86
CA ARG A 12 13.03 -1.64 11.08
C ARG A 12 11.80 -1.04 10.40
N PHE A 13 11.07 -0.18 11.11
CA PHE A 13 9.93 0.53 10.55
C PHE A 13 10.33 1.47 9.41
N ILE A 14 11.41 2.25 9.58
CA ILE A 14 11.94 3.13 8.53
C ILE A 14 12.39 2.32 7.31
N LYS A 15 13.11 1.21 7.52
CA LYS A 15 13.50 0.31 6.42
C LYS A 15 12.28 -0.23 5.68
N PHE A 16 11.23 -0.64 6.40
CA PHE A 16 9.99 -1.08 5.79
C PHE A 16 9.32 0.01 4.94
N LEU A 17 9.24 1.24 5.44
CA LEU A 17 8.72 2.38 4.68
C LEU A 17 9.54 2.67 3.42
N CYS A 18 10.87 2.66 3.52
CA CYS A 18 11.75 2.85 2.36
C CYS A 18 11.54 1.75 1.30
N LEU A 19 11.38 0.49 1.73
CA LEU A 19 11.08 -0.62 0.83
C LEU A 19 9.72 -0.47 0.17
N MET A 20 8.71 0.03 0.90
CA MET A 20 7.38 0.28 0.35
C MET A 20 7.41 1.40 -0.72
N ILE A 21 8.18 2.47 -0.50
CA ILE A 21 8.37 3.54 -1.48
C ILE A 21 9.07 3.00 -2.74
N LEU A 22 10.14 2.23 -2.56
CA LEU A 22 10.85 1.61 -3.68
C LEU A 22 9.94 0.65 -4.47
N PHE A 23 9.18 -0.18 -3.78
CA PHE A 23 8.20 -1.08 -4.39
C PHE A 23 7.16 -0.31 -5.20
N THR A 24 6.62 0.77 -4.63
CA THR A 24 5.66 1.65 -5.33
C THR A 24 6.27 2.23 -6.59
N HIS A 25 7.52 2.72 -6.54
CA HIS A 25 8.24 3.22 -7.71
C HIS A 25 8.40 2.15 -8.79
N ILE A 26 8.83 0.93 -8.41
CA ILE A 26 9.00 -0.19 -9.35
C ILE A 26 7.67 -0.54 -10.01
N CYS A 27 6.60 -0.71 -9.24
CA CYS A 27 5.26 -1.00 -9.77
C CYS A 27 4.76 0.11 -10.71
N SER A 28 5.03 1.38 -10.38
CA SER A 28 4.66 2.52 -11.23
C SER A 28 5.40 2.51 -12.57
N CYS A 29 6.70 2.20 -12.54
CA CYS A 29 7.50 2.05 -13.76
C CYS A 29 7.00 0.85 -14.59
N LEU A 30 6.68 -0.28 -13.96
CA LEU A 30 6.12 -1.45 -14.66
C LEU A 30 4.77 -1.15 -15.28
N TRP A 31 3.88 -0.43 -14.59
CA TRP A 31 2.60 0.03 -15.12
C TRP A 31 2.75 1.01 -16.29
N TYR A 32 3.74 1.91 -16.22
CA TYR A 32 4.07 2.76 -17.35
C TYR A 32 4.57 1.94 -18.56
N LEU A 33 5.43 0.94 -18.31
CA LEU A 33 5.93 0.08 -19.38
C LEU A 33 4.81 -0.69 -20.07
N THR A 34 3.71 -1.06 -19.40
CA THR A 34 2.61 -1.79 -20.09
C THR A 34 2.07 -1.04 -21.32
N ILE A 35 2.26 0.27 -21.41
CA ILE A 35 1.94 1.07 -22.60
C ILE A 35 2.80 0.64 -23.80
N GLU A 36 4.10 0.43 -23.61
CA GLU A 36 5.03 0.00 -24.65
C GLU A 36 4.79 -1.47 -25.06
N TRP A 37 4.42 -2.33 -24.11
CA TRP A 37 4.12 -3.75 -24.40
C TRP A 37 2.71 -3.94 -24.99
N ALA A 38 1.82 -2.98 -24.78
CA ALA A 38 0.55 -2.83 -25.49
C ALA A 38 0.70 -2.01 -26.78
N ALA A 39 1.92 -1.63 -27.19
CA ALA A 39 2.15 -0.89 -28.41
C ALA A 39 1.73 -1.74 -29.61
N CYS A 40 0.88 -1.15 -30.42
CA CYS A 40 0.38 -1.75 -31.63
C CYS A 40 1.54 -2.02 -32.60
N GLN A 41 1.61 -3.23 -33.15
CA GLN A 41 2.44 -3.48 -34.31
C GLN A 41 1.92 -2.60 -35.46
N VAL A 42 2.68 -1.56 -35.81
CA VAL A 42 2.43 -0.78 -37.03
C VAL A 42 2.85 -1.67 -38.21
N PRO A 43 1.97 -1.95 -39.19
CA PRO A 43 2.38 -2.66 -40.39
C PRO A 43 3.51 -1.91 -41.12
N ASP A 44 4.55 -2.63 -41.53
CA ASP A 44 5.66 -2.04 -42.29
C ASP A 44 5.15 -1.33 -43.56
N GLY A 45 5.46 -0.04 -43.71
CA GLY A 45 5.18 0.76 -44.91
C GLY A 45 4.17 1.90 -44.76
N PHE A 46 3.66 2.21 -43.56
CA PHE A 46 2.74 3.33 -43.36
C PHE A 46 3.49 4.67 -43.12
N GLN A 47 3.35 5.64 -44.04
CA GLN A 47 3.92 7.00 -43.93
C GLN A 47 2.82 8.06 -43.74
N GLY A 48 2.00 7.90 -42.69
CA GLY A 48 0.99 8.89 -42.29
C GLY A 48 1.27 9.46 -40.90
N PRO A 49 0.84 10.70 -40.58
CA PRO A 49 1.01 11.30 -39.25
C PRO A 49 0.11 10.67 -38.18
N TYR A 50 -0.80 9.77 -38.57
CA TYR A 50 -1.69 9.03 -37.67
C TYR A 50 -1.23 7.57 -37.57
N VAL A 51 -0.67 7.18 -36.43
CA VAL A 51 -0.45 5.76 -36.14
C VAL A 51 -1.82 5.15 -35.83
N SER A 52 -2.47 4.61 -36.85
CA SER A 52 -3.62 3.73 -36.67
C SER A 52 -3.09 2.40 -36.11
N CYS A 53 -3.10 2.30 -34.79
CA CYS A 53 -3.16 1.05 -34.05
C CYS A 53 -4.35 0.21 -34.52
N GLY A 54 -4.23 -0.51 -35.64
CA GLY A 54 -5.18 -1.54 -36.09
C GLY A 54 -6.67 -1.23 -35.91
N CYS A 55 -7.11 0.03 -36.01
CA CYS A 55 -8.52 0.34 -35.87
C CYS A 55 -9.15 -0.04 -37.21
N GLY A 56 -9.76 -1.22 -37.27
CA GLY A 56 -10.75 -1.48 -38.31
C GLY A 56 -11.81 -0.37 -38.30
N PRO A 57 -12.53 -0.14 -39.40
CA PRO A 57 -13.53 0.94 -39.50
C PRO A 57 -14.60 0.91 -38.38
N ASP A 58 -14.77 -0.23 -37.72
CA ASP A 58 -15.78 -0.47 -36.68
C ASP A 58 -15.21 -0.59 -35.24
N GLN A 59 -13.89 -0.45 -35.03
CA GLN A 59 -13.26 -0.68 -33.72
C GLN A 59 -12.80 0.62 -33.05
N LYS A 60 -13.32 0.89 -31.83
CA LYS A 60 -12.96 2.08 -31.04
C LYS A 60 -11.50 1.99 -30.60
N CYS A 61 -10.66 2.92 -31.05
CA CYS A 61 -9.25 3.01 -30.67
C CYS A 61 -9.03 3.39 -29.17
N GLU A 62 -10.10 3.58 -28.40
CA GLU A 62 -10.07 4.09 -27.01
C GLU A 62 -9.69 3.00 -25.98
N ASP A 63 -9.76 1.71 -26.32
CA ASP A 63 -9.57 0.58 -25.38
C ASP A 63 -8.26 -0.19 -25.59
N TRP A 64 -7.23 0.38 -26.23
CA TRP A 64 -5.97 -0.33 -26.50
C TRP A 64 -5.08 -0.49 -25.27
N ASN A 65 -4.88 0.61 -24.56
CA ASN A 65 -4.13 0.64 -23.31
C ASN A 65 -4.79 1.64 -22.36
N TRP A 66 -4.39 1.58 -21.10
CA TRP A 66 -4.98 2.40 -20.05
C TRP A 66 -4.79 3.91 -20.29
N LEU A 67 -3.69 4.34 -20.92
CA LEU A 67 -3.37 5.77 -21.11
C LEU A 67 -4.24 6.40 -22.21
N ILE A 68 -4.42 5.70 -23.33
CA ILE A 68 -5.31 6.13 -24.41
C ILE A 68 -6.75 6.23 -23.89
N LYS A 69 -7.16 5.24 -23.08
CA LYS A 69 -8.48 5.25 -22.42
C LYS A 69 -8.64 6.42 -21.46
N TYR A 70 -7.64 6.66 -20.60
CA TYR A 70 -7.62 7.75 -19.63
C TYR A 70 -7.68 9.13 -20.31
N SER A 71 -6.93 9.31 -21.41
CA SER A 71 -6.90 10.57 -22.16
C SER A 71 -8.15 10.81 -23.03
N GLY A 72 -9.04 9.81 -23.14
CA GLY A 72 -10.20 9.85 -24.03
C GLY A 72 -9.78 9.94 -25.50
N GLY A 73 -8.72 9.21 -25.88
CA GLY A 73 -8.18 9.20 -27.25
C GLY A 73 -7.41 10.47 -27.65
N ARG A 74 -7.30 11.47 -26.78
CA ARG A 74 -6.65 12.76 -27.10
C ARG A 74 -5.12 12.72 -27.05
N GLU A 75 -4.51 11.81 -26.28
CA GLU A 75 -3.04 11.69 -26.15
C GLU A 75 -2.42 10.63 -27.09
N ALA A 76 -3.21 9.98 -27.95
CA ALA A 76 -2.67 9.06 -28.97
C ALA A 76 -1.76 9.76 -30.01
N TYR A 77 -1.71 11.09 -30.01
CA TYR A 77 -1.04 11.90 -31.02
C TYR A 77 0.37 12.37 -30.63
N ASP A 78 0.80 12.18 -29.38
CA ASP A 78 2.10 12.74 -28.95
C ASP A 78 2.88 11.84 -27.98
N LEU A 79 3.43 10.75 -28.52
CA LEU A 79 4.46 9.94 -27.86
C LEU A 79 5.77 10.73 -27.58
N THR A 80 5.83 12.03 -27.93
CA THR A 80 6.98 12.92 -27.69
C THR A 80 6.74 13.97 -26.59
N VAL A 81 5.51 14.14 -26.10
CA VAL A 81 5.18 15.14 -25.06
C VAL A 81 5.14 14.50 -23.67
N GLN A 82 6.27 14.68 -22.98
CA GLN A 82 6.53 14.58 -21.53
C GLN A 82 6.27 13.22 -20.83
N ASN A 83 7.29 12.36 -20.88
CA ASN A 83 7.49 11.20 -19.99
C ASN A 83 7.19 11.48 -18.50
N ARG A 84 7.42 12.71 -18.03
CA ARG A 84 7.18 13.09 -16.64
C ARG A 84 5.70 13.06 -16.26
N SER A 85 4.81 13.52 -17.14
CA SER A 85 3.38 13.56 -16.86
C SER A 85 2.81 12.14 -16.78
N HIS A 86 3.19 11.27 -17.73
CA HIS A 86 2.75 9.88 -17.73
C HIS A 86 3.26 9.10 -16.52
N TYR A 87 4.52 9.29 -16.12
CA TYR A 87 5.05 8.66 -14.90
C TYR A 87 4.27 9.07 -13.65
N LEU A 88 3.91 10.36 -13.52
CA LEU A 88 3.11 10.83 -12.37
C LEU A 88 1.71 10.21 -12.36
N ILE A 89 1.08 10.02 -13.52
CA ILE A 89 -0.21 9.34 -13.65
C ILE A 89 -0.07 7.85 -13.28
N SER A 90 0.99 7.18 -13.71
CA SER A 90 1.27 5.78 -13.32
C SER A 90 1.55 5.63 -11.83
N LEU A 91 2.27 6.59 -11.24
CA LEU A 91 2.53 6.64 -9.80
C LEU A 91 1.23 6.84 -9.03
N TYR A 92 0.38 7.75 -9.49
CA TYR A 92 -0.95 7.95 -8.93
C TYR A 92 -1.79 6.67 -8.97
N TYR A 93 -1.87 5.98 -10.11
CA TYR A 93 -2.58 4.70 -10.23
C TYR A 93 -2.08 3.66 -9.23
N THR A 94 -0.76 3.52 -9.13
CA THR A 94 -0.13 2.55 -8.24
C THR A 94 -0.41 2.88 -6.77
N VAL A 95 -0.27 4.15 -6.38
CA VAL A 95 -0.56 4.59 -5.00
C VAL A 95 -2.04 4.37 -4.67
N VAL A 96 -2.97 4.79 -5.53
CA VAL A 96 -4.42 4.63 -5.32
C VAL A 96 -4.80 3.14 -5.21
N THR A 97 -4.17 2.28 -6.01
CA THR A 97 -4.40 0.82 -5.95
C THR A 97 -3.80 0.20 -4.70
N LEU A 98 -2.54 0.51 -4.35
CA LEU A 98 -1.87 -0.02 -3.17
C LEU A 98 -2.51 0.43 -1.86
N THR A 99 -3.03 1.66 -1.83
CA THR A 99 -3.79 2.22 -0.70
C THR A 99 -5.26 1.82 -0.71
N THR A 100 -5.67 0.97 -1.67
CA THR A 100 -7.03 0.45 -1.83
C THR A 100 -8.10 1.55 -1.97
N LEU A 101 -7.73 2.76 -2.41
CA LEU A 101 -8.66 3.86 -2.66
C LEU A 101 -9.51 3.59 -3.90
N GLY A 102 -8.87 3.14 -4.98
CA GLY A 102 -9.54 2.64 -6.19
C GLY A 102 -10.58 3.59 -6.80
N TYR A 103 -10.22 4.85 -7.11
CA TYR A 103 -11.17 5.84 -7.65
C TYR A 103 -11.84 5.43 -8.98
N GLY A 104 -11.21 4.55 -9.76
CA GLY A 104 -11.78 4.01 -11.00
C GLY A 104 -11.67 4.94 -12.21
N ASP A 105 -10.90 6.02 -12.10
CA ASP A 105 -10.57 6.95 -13.17
C ASP A 105 -9.54 6.40 -14.17
N ILE A 106 -8.63 5.54 -13.69
CA ILE A 106 -7.73 4.74 -14.51
C ILE A 106 -8.14 3.28 -14.38
N THR A 107 -8.38 2.64 -15.52
CA THR A 107 -8.78 1.23 -15.58
C THR A 107 -7.97 0.50 -16.63
N PRO A 108 -7.65 -0.79 -16.42
CA PRO A 108 -7.04 -1.62 -17.45
C PRO A 108 -7.96 -1.73 -18.68
N SER A 109 -7.33 -1.86 -19.84
CA SER A 109 -7.99 -1.96 -21.14
C SER A 109 -7.72 -3.30 -21.84
N ASN A 110 -6.62 -3.99 -21.52
CA ASN A 110 -6.24 -5.27 -22.11
C ASN A 110 -5.88 -6.34 -21.06
N ASP A 111 -5.81 -7.61 -21.47
CA ASP A 111 -5.59 -8.76 -20.58
C ASP A 111 -4.31 -8.65 -19.74
N LEU A 112 -3.23 -8.07 -20.30
CA LEU A 112 -1.98 -7.86 -19.58
C LEU A 112 -2.14 -6.84 -18.47
N GLU A 113 -2.80 -5.71 -18.76
CA GLU A 113 -3.11 -4.68 -17.76
C GLU A 113 -4.06 -5.19 -16.68
N PHE A 114 -5.05 -6.02 -17.04
CA PHE A 114 -5.94 -6.68 -16.08
C PHE A 114 -5.18 -7.63 -15.15
N ALA A 115 -4.30 -8.47 -15.72
CA ALA A 115 -3.47 -9.38 -14.94
C ALA A 115 -2.54 -8.62 -13.99
N PHE A 116 -1.87 -7.58 -14.48
CA PHE A 116 -1.01 -6.71 -13.67
C PHE A 116 -1.78 -6.05 -12.53
N SER A 117 -2.94 -5.45 -12.82
CA SER A 117 -3.77 -4.75 -11.83
C SER A 117 -4.29 -5.70 -10.74
N THR A 118 -4.62 -6.94 -11.12
CA THR A 118 -5.04 -7.99 -10.19
C THR A 118 -3.89 -8.35 -9.24
N VAL A 119 -2.70 -8.61 -9.77
CA VAL A 119 -1.51 -8.92 -8.96
C VAL A 119 -1.13 -7.74 -8.06
N LEU A 120 -1.14 -6.52 -8.59
CA LEU A 120 -0.85 -5.30 -7.83
C LEU A 120 -1.82 -5.12 -6.65
N SER A 121 -3.10 -5.38 -6.87
CA SER A 121 -4.12 -5.29 -5.82
C SER A 121 -3.89 -6.30 -4.68
N LEU A 122 -3.53 -7.55 -5.02
CA LEU A 122 -3.19 -8.57 -4.02
C LEU A 122 -1.94 -8.21 -3.22
N LEU A 123 -0.89 -7.72 -3.90
CA LEU A 123 0.33 -7.27 -3.24
C LEU A 123 0.08 -6.04 -2.36
N GLY A 124 -0.79 -5.12 -2.80
CA GLY A 124 -1.23 -3.97 -2.02
C GLY A 124 -1.89 -4.37 -0.69
N ALA A 125 -2.83 -5.30 -0.74
CA ALA A 125 -3.50 -5.82 0.47
C ALA A 125 -2.51 -6.43 1.47
N ILE A 126 -1.54 -7.20 0.97
CA ILE A 126 -0.48 -7.81 1.79
C ILE A 126 0.40 -6.72 2.40
N MET A 127 0.86 -5.75 1.60
CA MET A 127 1.71 -4.65 2.06
C MET A 127 1.03 -3.78 3.11
N PHE A 128 -0.24 -3.44 2.89
CA PHE A 128 -1.02 -2.63 3.83
C PHE A 128 -1.22 -3.36 5.18
N SER A 129 -1.43 -4.68 5.15
CA SER A 129 -1.50 -5.50 6.37
C SER A 129 -0.18 -5.48 7.16
N PHE A 130 0.96 -5.55 6.47
CA PHE A 130 2.28 -5.42 7.10
C PHE A 130 2.53 -4.03 7.68
N LEU A 131 2.07 -2.97 7.01
CA LEU A 131 2.15 -1.60 7.50
C LEU A 131 1.41 -1.45 8.83
N ILE A 132 0.15 -1.90 8.89
CA ILE A 132 -0.66 -1.86 10.12
C ILE A 132 0.00 -2.66 11.24
N SER A 133 0.51 -3.85 10.92
CA SER A 133 1.19 -4.70 11.90
C SER A 133 2.45 -4.03 12.47
N SER A 134 3.21 -3.36 11.61
CA SER A 134 4.42 -2.63 12.01
C SER A 134 4.10 -1.44 12.91
N ILE A 135 3.07 -0.66 12.57
CA ILE A 135 2.59 0.45 13.40
C ILE A 135 2.11 -0.07 14.77
N SER A 136 1.32 -1.14 14.78
CA SER A 136 0.82 -1.77 16.01
C SER A 136 1.96 -2.23 16.92
N SER A 137 3.03 -2.78 16.33
CA SER A 137 4.23 -3.19 17.07
C SER A 137 4.96 -1.99 17.70
N VAL A 138 5.15 -0.89 16.96
CA VAL A 138 5.79 0.33 17.48
C VAL A 138 4.97 0.92 18.63
N VAL A 139 3.64 1.01 18.48
CA VAL A 139 2.75 1.53 19.53
C VAL A 139 2.74 0.64 20.77
N SER A 140 2.63 -0.69 20.59
CA SER A 140 2.63 -1.64 21.69
C SER A 140 3.91 -1.56 22.54
N GLN A 141 5.04 -1.33 21.88
CA GLN A 141 6.33 -1.17 22.55
C GLN A 141 6.50 0.17 23.25
N GLY A 142 5.99 1.26 22.66
CA GLY A 142 5.99 2.57 23.32
C GLY A 142 5.25 2.56 24.65
N ASN A 143 4.19 1.74 24.74
CA ASN A 143 3.38 1.59 25.95
C ASN A 143 3.69 0.27 26.69
N ALA A 144 4.87 -0.33 26.50
CA ALA A 144 5.17 -1.67 27.03
C ALA A 144 5.05 -1.76 28.55
N VAL A 145 5.53 -0.74 29.29
CA VAL A 145 5.46 -0.69 30.75
C VAL A 145 4.00 -0.58 31.21
N GLU A 146 3.24 0.35 30.66
CA GLU A 146 1.82 0.52 31.00
C GLU A 146 0.99 -0.73 30.69
N ASN A 147 1.24 -1.36 29.53
CA ASN A 147 0.60 -2.61 29.13
C ASN A 147 0.96 -3.75 30.09
N ALA A 148 2.21 -3.84 30.54
CA ALA A 148 2.64 -4.84 31.51
C ALA A 148 2.00 -4.61 32.88
N VAL A 149 1.93 -3.36 33.35
CA VAL A 149 1.23 -2.99 34.59
C VAL A 149 -0.25 -3.34 34.50
N ALA A 150 -0.91 -2.98 33.41
CA ALA A 150 -2.32 -3.28 33.17
C ALA A 150 -2.59 -4.80 33.14
N ALA A 151 -1.74 -5.58 32.47
CA ALA A 151 -1.84 -7.04 32.40
C ALA A 151 -1.70 -7.70 33.78
N ARG A 152 -0.69 -7.27 34.57
CA ARG A 152 -0.50 -7.75 35.95
C ARG A 152 -1.66 -7.37 36.86
N ALA A 153 -2.20 -6.16 36.71
CA ALA A 153 -3.34 -5.71 37.49
C ALA A 153 -4.62 -6.51 37.17
N ALA A 154 -4.80 -6.91 35.90
CA ALA A 154 -5.90 -7.76 35.47
C ALA A 154 -5.77 -9.18 36.06
N GLU A 155 -4.59 -9.81 35.95
CA GLU A 155 -4.31 -11.12 36.54
C GLU A 155 -4.57 -11.13 38.05
N LEU A 156 -4.09 -10.11 38.77
CA LEU A 156 -4.34 -9.95 40.19
C LEU A 156 -5.84 -9.82 40.50
N SER A 157 -6.58 -9.06 39.71
CA SER A 157 -8.03 -8.88 39.88
C SER A 157 -8.79 -10.20 39.73
N ASP A 158 -8.42 -11.01 38.73
CA ASP A 158 -9.01 -12.33 38.52
C ASP A 158 -8.71 -13.26 39.70
N LEU A 159 -7.46 -13.30 40.16
CA LEU A 159 -7.04 -14.15 41.28
C LEU A 159 -7.74 -13.76 42.59
N CYS A 160 -7.90 -12.46 42.82
CA CYS A 160 -8.65 -11.97 43.97
C CYS A 160 -10.14 -12.35 43.92
N THR A 161 -10.72 -12.37 42.71
CA THR A 161 -12.12 -12.75 42.51
C THR A 161 -12.30 -14.25 42.70
N LEU A 162 -11.40 -15.06 42.13
CA LEU A 162 -11.38 -16.52 42.30
C LEU A 162 -11.21 -16.96 43.76
N ARG A 163 -10.39 -16.25 44.54
CA ARG A 163 -10.15 -16.54 45.95
C ARG A 163 -11.16 -15.87 46.90
N GLY A 164 -12.14 -15.14 46.37
CA GLY A 164 -13.17 -14.47 47.18
C GLY A 164 -12.60 -13.42 48.14
N LEU A 165 -11.53 -12.72 47.77
CA LEU A 165 -10.87 -11.76 48.67
C LEU A 165 -11.76 -10.53 48.95
N PRO A 166 -11.81 -10.05 50.21
CA PRO A 166 -12.56 -8.86 50.56
C PRO A 166 -12.04 -7.61 49.82
N LYS A 167 -12.94 -6.68 49.53
CA LYS A 167 -12.66 -5.48 48.69
C LYS A 167 -11.46 -4.67 49.19
N SER A 168 -11.27 -4.57 50.50
CA SER A 168 -10.16 -3.85 51.13
C SER A 168 -8.78 -4.42 50.77
N LEU A 169 -8.64 -5.75 50.67
CA LEU A 169 -7.39 -6.40 50.29
C LEU A 169 -7.09 -6.23 48.79
N ARG A 170 -8.11 -6.28 47.93
CA ARG A 170 -7.95 -6.00 46.48
C ARG A 170 -7.40 -4.61 46.22
N VAL A 171 -7.96 -3.60 46.88
CA VAL A 171 -7.54 -2.20 46.69
C VAL A 171 -6.08 -2.03 47.12
N ARG A 172 -5.69 -2.60 48.27
CA ARG A 172 -4.30 -2.56 48.76
C ARG A 172 -3.34 -3.29 47.82
N ALA A 173 -3.72 -4.47 47.34
CA ALA A 173 -2.87 -5.26 46.44
C ALA A 173 -2.64 -4.54 45.10
N ARG A 174 -3.69 -3.93 44.52
CA ARG A 174 -3.59 -3.15 43.28
C ARG A 174 -2.76 -1.87 43.46
N ALA A 175 -2.95 -1.16 44.58
CA ALA A 175 -2.17 0.04 44.90
C ALA A 175 -0.68 -0.27 45.11
N HIS A 176 -0.36 -1.42 45.73
CA HIS A 176 1.02 -1.86 45.87
C HIS A 176 1.63 -2.21 44.52
N LEU A 177 0.91 -2.93 43.66
CA LEU A 177 1.37 -3.28 42.31
C LEU A 177 1.66 -2.03 41.46
N SER A 178 0.81 -1.01 41.51
CA SER A 178 1.04 0.26 40.80
C SER A 178 2.22 1.07 41.34
N TYR A 179 2.51 0.97 42.64
CA TYR A 179 3.67 1.65 43.25
C TYR A 179 4.99 0.94 42.93
N THR A 180 4.98 -0.38 42.84
CA THR A 180 6.21 -1.17 42.60
C THR A 180 6.61 -1.20 41.12
N LEU A 181 5.67 -0.96 40.19
CA LEU A 181 5.89 -1.07 38.75
C LEU A 181 5.78 0.26 37.98
N GLY A 182 5.44 1.37 38.64
CA GLY A 182 5.43 2.72 38.07
C GLY A 182 6.64 3.53 38.52
#